data_AF-A0A9N8CVY2-F1
#
_entry.id   AF-A0A9N8CVY2-F1
#
_cell.length_a   1.000
_cell.length_b   1.000
_cell.length_c   1.000
_cell.angle_alpha   90.00
_cell.angle_beta   90.00
_cell.angle_gamma   90.00
#
_symmetry.space_group_name_H-M   'P 1'
#
loop_
_entity.id
_entity.type
_entity.pdbx_description
1 polymer ?
#
loop_
_entity_poly.entity_id
_entity_poly.type
_entity_poly.pdbx_seq_one_letter_code
_entity_poly.pdbx_strand_id
1 'polypeptide(L)'
;MNTTKNEIVAPVICGVEITTDAEGRFNLNALHRASGGEKKNGPTYWFSLDSTTQLITELEKQTTGITVVKKEGRNGGTFAHELLAIEYAGWISPAFRLQVNQTFLDYRTGKLTLPAEHSASHQLIQSQQRQIELLEELLMRERENSQLRAKLEEKNNHHQPLTNQELLRERDELAERLGRSRNYATLDAVERKMGREYQWHRLRNWCLRNNVEPLVLRKLQCVHAWPRGAWLDVYGVDLEELFG
;
A
#
# COMPACT_ATOMS: atom_id res chain seq x y z
N MET A 1 -8.93 -9.05 40.67
CA MET A 1 -7.71 -8.31 41.07
C MET A 1 -6.52 -9.13 40.64
N ASN A 2 -6.03 -8.94 39.41
CA ASN A 2 -4.81 -9.58 38.93
C ASN A 2 -3.76 -8.48 38.78
N THR A 3 -2.99 -8.28 39.85
CA THR A 3 -1.84 -7.39 39.86
C THR A 3 -0.71 -8.13 39.15
N THR A 4 -0.58 -7.95 37.83
CA THR A 4 0.64 -8.31 37.11
C THR A 4 1.75 -7.45 37.67
N LYS A 5 2.56 -8.02 38.58
CA LYS A 5 3.86 -7.46 38.91
C LYS A 5 4.65 -7.45 37.61
N ASN A 6 4.79 -6.27 37.04
CA ASN A 6 5.68 -6.00 35.93
C ASN A 6 7.08 -6.38 36.44
N GLU A 7 7.58 -7.56 36.09
CA GLU A 7 8.93 -7.97 36.42
C GLU A 7 9.86 -7.01 35.70
N ILE A 8 10.44 -6.09 36.47
CA ILE A 8 11.39 -5.11 35.97
C ILE A 8 12.64 -5.89 35.55
N VAL A 9 12.74 -6.23 34.27
CA VAL A 9 13.91 -6.91 33.70
C VAL A 9 15.11 -5.98 33.84
N ALA A 10 16.03 -6.28 34.76
CA ALA A 10 17.19 -5.42 35.00
C ALA A 10 18.08 -5.34 33.74
N PRO A 11 18.62 -4.16 33.40
CA PRO A 11 19.51 -4.03 32.24
C PRO A 11 20.78 -4.88 32.42
N VAL A 12 21.12 -5.68 31.42
CA VAL A 12 22.32 -6.53 31.41
C VAL A 12 23.42 -5.88 30.60
N ILE A 13 24.58 -5.63 31.20
CA ILE A 13 25.75 -5.04 30.55
C ILE A 13 26.91 -6.04 30.64
N CYS A 14 27.47 -6.44 29.51
CA CYS A 14 28.53 -7.46 29.45
C CYS A 14 28.18 -8.78 30.17
N GLY A 15 26.91 -9.19 30.14
CA GLY A 15 26.43 -10.39 30.84
C GLY A 15 26.25 -10.22 32.36
N VAL A 16 26.41 -8.99 32.89
CA VAL A 16 26.17 -8.67 34.29
C VAL A 16 24.86 -7.90 34.42
N GLU A 17 23.92 -8.44 35.18
CA GLU A 17 22.70 -7.73 35.58
C GLU A 17 23.05 -6.51 36.44
N ILE A 18 22.62 -5.33 35.99
CA ILE A 18 22.76 -4.09 36.74
C ILE A 18 21.51 -3.89 37.58
N THR A 19 21.61 -4.32 38.84
CA THR A 19 20.52 -4.19 39.82
C THR A 19 20.26 -2.74 40.18
N THR A 20 18.99 -2.38 40.35
CA THR A 20 18.56 -1.10 40.92
C THR A 20 17.98 -1.27 42.32
N ASP A 21 17.93 -0.20 43.10
CA ASP A 21 17.16 -0.18 44.35
C ASP A 21 15.73 0.35 44.15
N ALA A 22 14.96 0.41 45.24
CA ALA A 22 13.55 0.84 45.22
C ALA A 22 13.38 2.29 44.71
N GLU A 23 14.44 3.10 44.80
CA GLU A 23 14.49 4.48 44.35
C GLU A 23 15.03 4.61 42.91
N GLY A 24 15.33 3.50 42.22
CA GLY A 24 15.80 3.49 40.84
C GLY A 24 17.29 3.81 40.67
N ARG A 25 18.10 3.73 41.72
CA ARG A 25 19.56 3.97 41.66
C ARG A 25 20.28 2.71 41.21
N PHE A 26 21.36 2.88 40.44
CA PHE A 26 22.11 1.79 39.84
C PHE A 26 23.29 1.35 40.71
N ASN A 27 23.51 0.03 40.79
CA ASN A 27 24.62 -0.55 41.55
C ASN A 27 25.98 -0.37 40.83
N LEU A 28 26.82 0.52 41.33
CA LEU A 28 28.15 0.78 40.77
C LEU A 28 29.10 -0.41 40.90
N ASN A 29 28.91 -1.29 41.88
CA ASN A 29 29.72 -2.52 42.00
C ASN A 29 29.36 -3.52 40.88
N ALA A 30 28.10 -3.55 40.45
CA ALA A 30 27.69 -4.36 39.30
C ALA A 30 28.31 -3.82 38.01
N LEU A 31 28.32 -2.49 37.81
CA LEU A 31 29.00 -1.84 36.69
C LEU A 31 30.51 -2.06 36.70
N HIS A 32 31.15 -2.01 37.86
CA HIS A 32 32.58 -2.31 38.01
C HIS A 32 32.91 -3.74 37.60
N ARG A 33 32.06 -4.70 37.98
CA ARG A 33 32.20 -6.09 37.53
C ARG A 33 31.97 -6.23 36.03
N ALA A 34 30.98 -5.53 35.48
CA ALA A 34 30.67 -5.51 34.05
C ALA A 34 31.81 -4.93 33.19
N SER A 35 32.60 -4.01 33.74
CA SER A 35 33.76 -3.40 33.06
C SER A 35 35.05 -4.24 33.14
N GLY A 36 35.03 -5.40 33.82
CA GLY A 36 36.18 -6.28 33.97
C GLY A 36 36.80 -6.30 35.38
N GLY A 37 36.29 -5.50 36.32
CA GLY A 37 36.61 -5.64 37.75
C GLY A 37 38.04 -5.24 38.16
N GLU A 38 38.76 -4.48 37.34
CA GLU A 38 40.12 -4.05 37.66
C GLU A 38 40.15 -3.23 38.96
N LYS A 39 41.05 -3.56 39.89
CA LYS A 39 41.10 -2.95 41.22
C LYS A 39 41.20 -1.42 41.18
N LYS A 40 42.00 -0.86 40.26
CA LYS A 40 42.18 0.60 40.08
C LYS A 40 40.88 1.31 39.67
N ASN A 41 39.94 0.61 39.08
CA ASN A 41 38.68 1.14 38.59
C ASN A 41 37.55 1.03 39.64
N GLY A 42 37.85 0.63 40.88
CA GLY A 42 36.83 0.46 41.91
C GLY A 42 36.11 1.77 42.28
N PRO A 43 34.80 1.74 42.62
CA PRO A 43 34.03 2.94 42.94
C PRO A 43 34.64 3.80 44.05
N THR A 44 35.28 3.18 45.04
CA THR A 44 35.97 3.88 46.14
C THR A 44 37.00 4.89 45.64
N TYR A 45 37.77 4.55 44.60
CA TYR A 45 38.77 5.45 44.02
C TYR A 45 38.10 6.60 43.27
N TRP A 46 37.04 6.31 42.53
CA TRP A 46 36.30 7.34 41.81
C TRP A 46 35.67 8.38 42.74
N PHE A 47 35.10 7.95 43.88
CA PHE A 47 34.56 8.85 44.90
C PHE A 47 35.62 9.69 45.62
N SER A 48 36.90 9.30 45.56
CA SER A 48 37.99 10.08 46.16
C SER A 48 38.46 11.25 45.29
N LEU A 49 37.95 11.38 44.06
CA LEU A 49 38.31 12.47 43.16
C LEU A 49 37.54 13.75 43.48
N ASP A 50 38.23 14.89 43.43
CA ASP A 50 37.61 16.22 43.60
C ASP A 50 36.54 16.49 42.54
N SER A 51 36.78 16.07 41.29
CA SER A 51 35.83 16.21 40.19
C SER A 51 34.52 15.46 40.46
N THR A 52 34.61 14.24 41.00
CA THR A 52 33.43 13.44 41.38
C THR A 52 32.67 14.09 42.53
N THR A 53 33.38 14.64 43.52
CA THR A 53 32.76 15.35 44.64
C THR A 53 31.99 16.59 44.17
N GLN A 54 32.59 17.37 43.25
CA GLN A 54 31.93 18.52 42.62
C GLN A 54 30.71 18.09 41.80
N LEU A 55 30.82 17.01 41.03
CA LEU A 55 29.71 16.46 40.24
C LEU A 55 28.53 16.03 41.12
N ILE A 56 28.79 15.33 42.23
CA ILE A 56 27.75 14.93 43.19
C ILE A 56 27.08 16.16 43.78
N THR A 57 27.87 17.15 44.20
CA THR A 57 27.37 18.41 44.77
C THR A 57 26.45 19.14 43.79
N GLU A 58 26.82 19.17 42.50
CA GLU A 58 25.99 19.81 41.48
C GLU A 58 24.71 19.03 41.19
N LEU A 59 24.79 17.70 41.18
CA LEU A 59 23.63 16.84 40.97
C LEU A 59 22.62 16.94 42.13
N GLU A 60 23.11 17.06 43.37
CA GLU A 60 22.28 17.26 44.57
C GLU A 60 21.53 18.60 44.55
N LYS A 61 22.04 19.63 43.87
CA LYS A 61 21.30 20.89 43.68
C LYS A 61 20.14 20.72 42.68
N GLN A 62 20.30 19.84 41.70
CA GLN A 62 19.31 19.62 40.64
C GLN A 62 18.28 18.55 41.00
N THR A 63 18.58 17.72 42.01
CA THR A 63 17.77 16.55 42.38
C THR A 63 17.46 16.59 43.88
N THR A 64 16.18 16.44 44.23
CA THR A 64 15.74 16.42 45.65
C THR A 64 15.95 15.07 46.35
N GLY A 65 16.34 14.03 45.60
CA GLY A 65 16.58 12.68 46.09
C GLY A 65 18.03 12.40 46.48
N ILE A 66 18.24 11.40 47.33
CA ILE A 66 19.58 10.94 47.73
C ILE A 66 20.31 10.36 46.51
N THR A 67 21.41 10.99 46.11
CA THR A 67 22.16 10.68 44.89
C THR A 67 23.03 9.43 45.00
N VAL A 68 23.52 9.10 46.20
CA VAL A 68 24.38 7.93 46.46
C VAL A 68 24.00 7.27 47.78
N VAL A 69 23.89 5.94 47.79
CA VAL A 69 23.62 5.13 48.99
C VAL A 69 24.56 3.94 49.05
N LYS A 70 25.19 3.73 50.21
CA LYS A 70 25.95 2.51 50.51
C LYS A 70 25.08 1.56 51.32
N LYS A 71 24.88 0.35 50.83
CA LYS A 71 24.18 -0.72 51.55
C LYS A 71 25.18 -1.81 51.92
N GLU A 72 25.15 -2.26 53.17
CA GLU A 72 25.99 -3.35 53.66
C GLU A 72 25.28 -4.71 53.47
N GLY A 73 26.04 -5.81 53.49
CA GLY A 73 25.52 -7.18 53.44
C GLY A 73 25.64 -7.90 52.08
N ARG A 74 25.01 -9.08 51.96
CA ARG A 74 25.17 -10.01 50.83
C ARG A 74 24.75 -9.44 49.47
N ASN A 75 23.77 -8.53 49.47
CA ASN A 75 23.32 -7.77 48.30
C ASN A 75 23.70 -6.29 48.39
N GLY A 76 24.71 -5.99 49.21
CA GLY A 76 25.20 -4.64 49.44
C GLY A 76 25.99 -4.10 48.25
N GLY A 77 26.22 -2.80 48.28
CA GLY A 77 26.96 -2.09 47.26
C GLY A 77 26.76 -0.59 47.33
N THR A 78 27.41 0.12 46.41
CA THR A 78 27.19 1.56 46.23
C THR A 78 26.18 1.77 45.11
N PHE A 79 25.00 2.27 45.47
CA PHE A 79 23.94 2.63 44.54
C PHE A 79 24.01 4.11 44.25
N ALA A 80 23.97 4.49 42.98
CA ALA A 80 24.07 5.88 42.56
C ALA A 80 23.04 6.24 41.50
N HIS A 81 22.71 7.53 41.42
CA HIS A 81 21.84 8.08 40.39
C HIS A 81 22.32 7.75 38.96
N GLU A 82 21.41 7.66 37.99
CA GLU A 82 21.70 7.28 36.59
C GLU A 82 22.87 8.07 36.00
N LEU A 83 22.87 9.40 36.16
CA LEU A 83 23.94 10.27 35.65
C LEU A 83 25.31 9.95 36.28
N LEU A 84 25.35 9.62 37.57
CA LEU A 84 26.59 9.22 38.24
C LEU A 84 27.08 7.86 37.75
N ALA A 85 26.16 6.93 37.45
CA ALA A 85 26.51 5.64 36.88
C ALA A 85 27.14 5.78 35.49
N ILE A 86 26.61 6.68 34.66
CA ILE A 86 27.16 7.00 33.32
C ILE A 86 28.54 7.66 33.43
N GLU A 87 28.70 8.63 34.32
CA GLU A 87 29.98 9.32 34.53
C GLU A 87 31.04 8.39 35.11
N TYR A 88 30.67 7.52 36.05
CA TYR A 88 31.55 6.46 36.55
C TYR A 88 32.00 5.53 35.42
N ALA A 89 31.10 5.11 34.54
CA ALA A 89 31.44 4.31 33.36
C ALA A 89 32.41 5.05 32.42
N GLY A 90 32.22 6.36 32.23
CA GLY A 90 33.11 7.24 31.46
C GLY A 90 34.51 7.36 32.04
N TRP A 91 34.61 7.46 33.35
CA TRP A 91 35.89 7.47 34.05
C TRP A 91 36.64 6.15 33.88
N ILE A 92 35.94 5.00 33.83
CA ILE A 92 36.56 3.71 33.52
C ILE A 92 37.08 3.69 32.08
N SER A 93 36.22 3.97 31.09
CA SER A 93 36.63 4.20 29.71
C SER A 93 35.53 4.83 28.85
N PRO A 94 35.89 5.58 27.78
CA PRO A 94 34.91 6.10 26.82
C PRO A 94 34.06 5.01 26.15
N ALA A 95 34.67 3.87 25.82
CA ALA A 95 33.98 2.76 25.18
C ALA A 95 32.91 2.16 26.11
N PHE A 96 33.24 1.96 27.38
CA PHE A 96 32.30 1.43 28.37
C PHE A 96 31.14 2.40 28.63
N ARG A 97 31.39 3.71 28.66
CA ARG A 97 30.32 4.72 28.75
C ARG A 97 29.31 4.63 27.62
N LEU A 98 29.77 4.47 26.37
CA LEU A 98 28.86 4.33 25.23
C LEU A 98 28.00 3.08 25.34
N GLN A 99 28.58 1.98 25.81
CA GLN A 99 27.85 0.73 26.02
C GLN A 99 26.78 0.87 27.12
N VAL A 100 27.11 1.51 28.24
CA VAL A 100 26.16 1.77 29.34
C VAL A 100 25.03 2.69 28.85
N ASN A 101 25.35 3.77 28.15
CA ASN A 101 24.36 4.69 27.58
C ASN A 101 23.41 3.96 26.62
N GLN A 102 23.95 3.17 25.69
CA GLN A 102 23.14 2.41 24.74
C GLN A 102 22.22 1.43 25.47
N THR A 103 22.72 0.74 26.48
CA THR A 103 21.92 -0.20 27.28
C THR A 103 20.78 0.51 28.03
N PHE A 104 21.05 1.68 28.63
CA PHE A 104 20.01 2.44 29.33
C PHE A 104 18.95 3.00 28.37
N LEU A 105 19.36 3.42 27.17
CA LEU A 105 18.42 3.82 26.11
C LEU A 105 17.55 2.65 25.65
N ASP A 106 18.16 1.49 25.41
CA ASP A 106 17.45 0.29 24.97
C ASP A 106 16.50 -0.22 26.06
N TYR A 107 16.91 -0.13 27.33
CA TYR A 107 16.06 -0.45 28.48
C TYR A 107 14.84 0.47 28.56
N ARG A 108 15.04 1.79 28.47
CA ARG A 108 13.97 2.78 28.56
C ARG A 108 13.02 2.75 27.38
N THR A 109 13.52 2.39 26.20
CA THR A 109 12.72 2.24 24.97
C THR A 109 12.05 0.87 24.83
N GLY A 110 12.21 -0.03 25.82
CA GLY A 110 11.62 -1.36 25.80
C GLY A 110 12.25 -2.31 24.78
N LYS A 111 13.41 -1.97 24.23
CA LYS A 111 14.15 -2.80 23.26
C LYS A 111 14.89 -3.97 23.89
N LEU A 112 14.98 -4.06 25.22
CA LEU A 112 15.58 -5.20 25.92
C LEU A 112 14.67 -6.44 26.01
N THR A 113 13.62 -6.52 25.18
CA THR A 113 12.85 -7.77 25.02
C THR A 113 13.68 -8.84 24.34
N LEU A 114 13.44 -10.10 24.72
CA LEU A 114 14.14 -11.27 24.20
C LEU A 114 14.03 -11.35 22.66
N PRO A 115 15.02 -11.94 21.96
CA PRO A 115 15.07 -11.97 20.48
C PRO A 115 13.79 -12.45 19.77
N ALA A 116 12.98 -13.28 20.44
CA ALA A 116 11.73 -13.81 19.92
C ALA A 116 10.63 -12.73 19.75
N GLU A 117 10.55 -11.74 20.65
CA GLU A 117 9.50 -10.71 20.61
C GLU A 117 9.80 -9.62 19.57
N HIS A 118 11.08 -9.33 19.32
CA HIS A 118 11.52 -8.45 18.23
C HIS A 118 11.12 -8.98 16.87
N SER A 119 11.25 -10.29 16.66
CA SER A 119 10.86 -10.90 15.38
C SER A 119 9.36 -10.82 15.14
N ALA A 120 8.52 -11.06 16.16
CA ALA A 120 7.07 -10.94 16.04
C ALA A 120 6.62 -9.48 15.81
N SER A 121 7.20 -8.54 16.56
CA SER A 121 6.90 -7.10 16.41
C SER A 121 7.35 -6.56 15.06
N HIS A 122 8.53 -6.97 14.59
CA HIS A 122 9.07 -6.56 13.30
C HIS A 122 8.24 -7.15 12.14
N GLN A 123 7.80 -8.41 12.25
CA GLN A 123 6.88 -9.01 11.28
C GLN A 123 5.54 -8.28 11.22
N LEU A 124 4.99 -7.88 12.38
CA LEU A 124 3.76 -7.10 12.44
C LEU A 124 3.92 -5.74 11.74
N ILE A 125 5.00 -5.02 12.01
CA ILE A 125 5.31 -3.73 11.37
C ILE A 125 5.42 -3.88 9.85
N GLN A 126 6.14 -4.90 9.37
CA GLN A 126 6.25 -5.19 7.94
C GLN A 126 4.90 -5.52 7.30
N SER A 127 4.04 -6.27 8.02
CA SER A 127 2.70 -6.60 7.53
C SER A 127 1.80 -5.36 7.42
N GLN A 128 1.88 -4.45 8.39
CA GLN A 128 1.12 -3.20 8.38
C GLN A 128 1.62 -2.25 7.27
N GLN A 129 2.92 -2.15 7.06
CA GLN A 129 3.50 -1.36 5.96
C GLN A 129 3.00 -1.85 4.60
N ARG A 130 2.96 -3.18 4.38
CA ARG A 130 2.42 -3.76 3.16
C ARG A 130 0.94 -3.43 2.97
N GLN A 131 0.14 -3.43 4.05
CA GLN A 131 -1.27 -3.03 3.98
C GLN A 131 -1.45 -1.55 3.63
N ILE A 132 -0.61 -0.65 4.18
CA ILE A 132 -0.64 0.79 3.88
C ILE A 132 -0.35 1.04 2.40
N GLU A 133 0.71 0.40 1.87
CA GLU A 133 1.10 0.54 0.46
C GLU A 133 -0.03 0.09 -0.49
N LEU A 134 -0.71 -1.00 -0.14
CA LEU A 134 -1.87 -1.50 -0.90
C LEU A 134 -3.06 -0.54 -0.84
N LEU A 135 -3.29 0.11 0.30
CA LEU A 135 -4.34 1.11 0.47
C LEU A 135 -4.08 2.38 -0.34
N GLU A 136 -2.83 2.83 -0.38
CA GLU A 136 -2.41 3.98 -1.19
C GLU A 136 -2.64 3.72 -2.69
N GLU A 137 -2.30 2.52 -3.16
CA GLU A 137 -2.54 2.12 -4.55
C GLU A 137 -4.04 2.10 -4.90
N LEU A 138 -4.89 1.58 -4.01
CA LEU A 138 -6.35 1.57 -4.19
C LEU A 138 -6.91 2.99 -4.30
N LEU A 139 -6.47 3.89 -3.42
CA LEU A 139 -6.92 5.29 -3.43
C LEU A 139 -6.52 5.99 -4.74
N MET A 140 -5.33 5.72 -5.26
CA MET A 140 -4.88 6.26 -6.54
C MET A 140 -5.73 5.76 -7.71
N ARG A 141 -6.03 4.46 -7.75
CA ARG A 141 -6.91 3.86 -8.76
C ARG A 141 -8.33 4.42 -8.70
N GLU A 142 -8.86 4.67 -7.51
CA GLU A 142 -10.19 5.25 -7.33
C GLU A 142 -10.25 6.69 -7.88
N ARG A 143 -9.21 7.50 -7.61
CA ARG A 143 -9.07 8.85 -8.17
C ARG A 143 -9.02 8.83 -9.69
N GLU A 144 -8.23 7.94 -10.28
CA GLU A 144 -8.14 7.79 -11.73
C GLU A 144 -9.49 7.42 -12.34
N ASN A 145 -10.20 6.45 -11.74
CA ASN A 145 -11.55 6.08 -12.16
C ASN A 145 -12.53 7.24 -12.06
N SER A 146 -12.46 8.04 -11.00
CA SER A 146 -13.29 9.24 -10.86
C SER A 146 -13.02 10.25 -11.97
N GLN A 147 -11.75 10.46 -12.33
CA GLN A 147 -11.37 11.36 -13.42
C GLN A 147 -11.85 10.86 -14.79
N LEU A 148 -11.72 9.55 -15.05
CA LEU A 148 -12.19 8.94 -16.29
C LEU A 148 -13.72 9.07 -16.42
N ARG A 149 -14.46 8.88 -15.33
CA ARG A 149 -15.92 9.08 -15.29
C ARG A 149 -16.29 10.53 -15.60
N ALA A 150 -15.63 11.50 -14.99
CA ALA A 150 -15.86 12.91 -15.26
C ALA A 150 -15.61 13.28 -16.74
N LYS A 151 -14.52 12.77 -17.34
CA LYS A 151 -14.22 12.96 -18.77
C LYS A 151 -15.29 12.34 -19.69
N LEU A 152 -15.84 11.19 -19.32
CA LEU A 152 -16.93 10.56 -20.08
C LEU A 152 -18.21 11.40 -20.00
N GLU A 153 -18.54 11.91 -18.82
CA GLU A 153 -19.70 12.78 -18.61
C GLU A 153 -19.57 14.08 -19.40
N GLU A 154 -18.39 14.70 -19.39
CA GLU A 154 -18.11 15.87 -20.22
C GLU A 154 -18.31 15.56 -21.71
N LYS A 155 -17.77 14.45 -22.23
CA LYS A 155 -17.99 14.04 -23.63
C LYS A 155 -19.46 13.79 -23.95
N ASN A 156 -20.21 13.20 -23.03
CA ASN A 156 -21.65 12.97 -23.20
C ASN A 156 -22.44 14.28 -23.19
N ASN A 157 -22.07 15.26 -22.36
CA ASN A 157 -22.71 16.57 -22.33
C ASN A 157 -22.43 17.39 -23.59
N HIS A 158 -21.28 17.20 -24.22
CA HIS A 158 -20.96 17.79 -25.52
C HIS A 158 -21.62 17.04 -26.70
N HIS A 159 -22.16 15.84 -26.49
CA HIS A 159 -23.01 15.16 -27.46
C HIS A 159 -24.41 15.74 -27.38
N GLN A 160 -24.80 16.50 -28.40
CA GLN A 160 -26.20 16.89 -28.57
C GLN A 160 -27.00 15.64 -28.94
N PRO A 161 -28.09 15.31 -28.22
CA PRO A 161 -28.93 14.20 -28.61
C PRO A 161 -29.52 14.49 -29.98
N LEU A 162 -29.33 13.55 -30.92
CA LEU A 162 -29.90 13.62 -32.26
C LEU A 162 -31.41 13.80 -32.16
N THR A 163 -31.96 14.67 -33.02
CA THR A 163 -33.40 14.83 -33.13
C THR A 163 -34.05 13.53 -33.63
N ASN A 164 -35.36 13.34 -33.40
CA ASN A 164 -36.08 12.15 -33.88
C ASN A 164 -35.92 11.92 -35.40
N GLN A 165 -35.78 12.97 -36.20
CA GLN A 165 -35.56 12.86 -37.64
C GLN A 165 -34.13 12.40 -37.98
N GLU A 166 -33.13 12.86 -37.24
CA GLU A 166 -31.73 12.45 -37.42
C GLU A 166 -31.50 11.01 -36.95
N LEU A 167 -32.13 10.58 -35.85
CA LEU A 167 -32.11 9.19 -35.39
C LEU A 167 -32.68 8.23 -36.44
N LEU A 168 -33.77 8.62 -37.12
CA LEU A 168 -34.34 7.83 -38.21
C LEU A 168 -33.42 7.75 -39.43
N ARG A 169 -32.73 8.86 -39.75
CA ARG A 169 -31.71 8.87 -40.83
C ARG A 169 -30.54 7.97 -40.48
N GLU A 170 -29.98 8.07 -39.28
CA GLU A 170 -28.89 7.20 -38.84
C GLU A 170 -29.30 5.72 -38.81
N ARG A 171 -30.51 5.41 -38.35
CA ARG A 171 -31.06 4.04 -38.41
C ARG A 171 -31.09 3.52 -39.85
N ASP A 172 -31.60 4.33 -40.78
CA ASP A 172 -31.73 3.96 -42.19
C ASP A 172 -30.35 3.84 -42.85
N GLU A 173 -29.41 4.73 -42.55
CA GLU A 173 -28.03 4.67 -43.01
C GLU A 173 -27.29 3.43 -42.48
N LEU A 174 -27.49 3.09 -41.20
CA LEU A 174 -26.93 1.87 -40.60
C LEU A 174 -27.54 0.61 -41.21
N ALA A 175 -28.86 0.61 -41.46
CA ALA A 175 -29.55 -0.47 -42.13
C ALA A 175 -29.05 -0.64 -43.58
N GLU A 176 -28.80 0.45 -44.31
CA GLU A 176 -28.18 0.43 -45.64
C GLU A 176 -26.74 -0.09 -45.58
N ARG A 177 -25.95 0.34 -44.60
CA ARG A 177 -24.57 -0.15 -44.36
C ARG A 177 -24.50 -1.62 -43.96
N LEU A 178 -25.58 -2.19 -43.44
CA LEU A 178 -25.69 -3.61 -43.12
C LEU A 178 -26.41 -4.40 -44.23
N GLY A 179 -26.91 -3.73 -45.27
CA GLY A 179 -27.74 -4.30 -46.32
C GLY A 179 -28.96 -5.02 -45.75
N ARG A 180 -29.70 -4.31 -44.90
CA ARG A 180 -30.96 -4.71 -44.27
C ARG A 180 -31.95 -3.54 -44.32
N SER A 181 -31.94 -2.79 -45.41
CA SER A 181 -32.83 -1.65 -45.59
C SER A 181 -33.96 -1.99 -46.57
N ARG A 182 -35.00 -1.15 -46.54
CA ARG A 182 -36.07 -1.13 -47.55
C ARG A 182 -35.56 -0.93 -48.99
N ASN A 183 -34.36 -0.39 -49.16
CA ASN A 183 -33.78 -0.07 -50.47
C ASN A 183 -32.78 -1.12 -50.94
N TYR A 184 -31.99 -1.70 -50.02
CA TYR A 184 -30.91 -2.64 -50.32
C TYR A 184 -30.86 -3.76 -49.29
N ALA A 185 -30.76 -5.01 -49.77
CA ALA A 185 -30.60 -6.16 -48.91
C ALA A 185 -29.52 -7.14 -49.40
N THR A 186 -28.74 -7.66 -48.46
CA THR A 186 -27.83 -8.79 -48.71
C THR A 186 -28.63 -10.10 -48.80
N LEU A 187 -28.06 -11.12 -49.45
CA LEU A 187 -28.69 -12.45 -49.52
C LEU A 187 -28.92 -12.99 -48.10
N ASP A 188 -27.90 -13.00 -47.25
CA ASP A 188 -27.98 -13.43 -45.86
C ASP A 188 -29.12 -12.77 -45.08
N ALA A 189 -29.38 -11.48 -45.32
CA ALA A 189 -30.45 -10.75 -44.67
C ALA A 189 -31.83 -11.29 -45.08
N VAL A 190 -32.03 -11.50 -46.38
CA VAL A 190 -33.30 -11.99 -46.94
C VAL A 190 -33.48 -13.48 -46.64
N GLU A 191 -32.43 -14.29 -46.73
CA GLU A 191 -32.46 -15.73 -46.46
C GLU A 191 -32.87 -16.03 -45.02
N ARG A 192 -32.34 -15.27 -44.04
CA ARG A 192 -32.74 -15.43 -42.64
C ARG A 192 -34.20 -15.07 -42.36
N LYS A 193 -34.77 -14.14 -43.12
CA LYS A 193 -36.17 -13.73 -42.95
C LYS A 193 -37.15 -14.66 -43.68
N MET A 194 -36.79 -15.09 -44.88
CA MET A 194 -37.66 -15.86 -45.78
C MET A 194 -37.46 -17.38 -45.65
N GLY A 195 -36.41 -17.83 -44.96
CA GLY A 195 -36.14 -19.26 -44.70
C GLY A 195 -35.83 -20.07 -45.96
N ARG A 196 -35.40 -19.43 -47.05
CA ARG A 196 -35.04 -20.06 -48.33
C ARG A 196 -33.78 -19.42 -48.90
N GLU A 197 -32.99 -20.21 -49.62
CA GLU A 197 -31.75 -19.77 -50.27
C GLU A 197 -32.00 -19.06 -51.60
N TYR A 198 -31.13 -18.11 -51.94
CA TYR A 198 -31.23 -17.34 -53.18
C TYR A 198 -29.92 -17.33 -53.96
N GLN A 199 -30.03 -17.25 -55.29
CA GLN A 199 -28.88 -17.24 -56.19
C GLN A 199 -28.46 -15.81 -56.54
N TRP A 200 -27.30 -15.38 -56.04
CA TRP A 200 -26.77 -14.03 -56.23
C TRP A 200 -26.56 -13.64 -57.70
N HIS A 201 -26.16 -14.59 -58.54
CA HIS A 201 -25.96 -14.37 -59.97
C HIS A 201 -27.21 -13.85 -60.69
N ARG A 202 -28.41 -14.25 -60.24
CA ARG A 202 -29.67 -13.77 -60.85
C ARG A 202 -29.90 -12.28 -60.56
N LEU A 203 -29.62 -11.85 -59.32
CA LEU A 203 -29.67 -10.45 -58.92
C LEU A 203 -28.61 -9.63 -59.66
N ARG A 204 -27.39 -10.19 -59.82
CA ARG A 204 -26.34 -9.55 -60.63
C ARG A 204 -26.73 -9.38 -62.09
N ASN A 205 -27.33 -10.40 -62.69
CA ASN A 205 -27.79 -10.32 -64.07
C ASN A 205 -28.91 -9.28 -64.25
N TRP A 206 -29.79 -9.16 -63.25
CA TRP A 206 -30.80 -8.10 -63.24
C TRP A 206 -30.15 -6.71 -63.15
N CYS A 207 -29.18 -6.53 -62.25
CA CYS A 207 -28.42 -5.28 -62.10
C CYS A 207 -27.74 -4.87 -63.41
N LEU A 208 -27.09 -5.82 -64.10
CA LEU A 208 -26.44 -5.59 -65.39
C LEU A 208 -27.44 -5.20 -66.50
N ARG A 209 -28.63 -5.83 -66.53
CA ARG A 209 -29.67 -5.53 -67.53
C ARG A 209 -30.32 -4.16 -67.33
N ASN A 210 -30.46 -3.75 -66.08
CA ASN A 210 -31.12 -2.49 -65.70
C ASN A 210 -30.13 -1.34 -65.48
N ASN A 211 -28.82 -1.58 -65.69
CA ASN A 211 -27.75 -0.61 -65.46
C ASN A 211 -27.75 -0.02 -64.03
N VAL A 212 -27.98 -0.88 -63.03
CA VAL A 212 -28.01 -0.52 -61.60
C VAL A 212 -26.86 -1.19 -60.87
N GLU A 213 -26.04 -0.43 -60.15
CA GLU A 213 -24.94 -0.97 -59.35
C GLU A 213 -25.41 -1.41 -57.95
N PRO A 214 -25.00 -2.60 -57.47
CA PRO A 214 -25.28 -3.03 -56.09
C PRO A 214 -24.38 -2.30 -55.08
N LEU A 215 -24.84 -2.15 -53.85
CA LEU A 215 -24.09 -1.51 -52.77
C LEU A 215 -23.04 -2.48 -52.21
N VAL A 216 -21.77 -2.07 -52.19
CA VAL A 216 -20.67 -2.88 -51.63
C VAL A 216 -20.45 -2.54 -50.15
N LEU A 217 -20.66 -3.51 -49.27
CA LEU A 217 -20.55 -3.28 -47.82
C LEU A 217 -19.09 -3.37 -47.36
N ARG A 218 -18.59 -2.29 -46.73
CA ARG A 218 -17.17 -2.13 -46.35
C ARG A 218 -16.62 -3.15 -45.35
N LYS A 219 -17.45 -3.84 -44.57
CA LYS A 219 -17.01 -4.71 -43.46
C LYS A 219 -16.49 -6.09 -43.92
N LEU A 220 -16.84 -6.50 -45.13
CA LEU A 220 -16.37 -7.73 -45.78
C LEU A 220 -16.27 -7.39 -47.26
N GLN A 221 -15.07 -7.23 -47.81
CA GLN A 221 -14.76 -6.73 -49.16
C GLN A 221 -15.38 -7.51 -50.36
N CYS A 222 -16.40 -8.33 -50.13
CA CYS A 222 -17.04 -9.20 -51.10
C CYS A 222 -18.56 -9.35 -50.92
N VAL A 223 -19.18 -8.63 -49.98
CA VAL A 223 -20.63 -8.74 -49.75
C VAL A 223 -21.37 -7.60 -50.43
N HIS A 224 -22.28 -7.96 -51.34
CA HIS A 224 -23.14 -7.02 -52.06
C HIS A 224 -24.53 -6.99 -51.44
N ALA A 225 -25.04 -5.78 -51.20
CA ALA A 225 -26.44 -5.55 -50.93
C ALA A 225 -27.12 -5.18 -52.26
N TRP A 226 -28.10 -6.00 -52.65
CA TRP A 226 -28.81 -5.87 -53.92
C TRP A 226 -30.01 -4.93 -53.77
N PRO A 227 -30.32 -4.11 -54.79
CA PRO A 227 -31.39 -3.13 -54.71
C PRO A 227 -32.77 -3.80 -54.65
N ARG A 228 -33.76 -3.11 -54.07
CA ARG A 228 -35.15 -3.55 -53.96
C ARG A 228 -35.73 -4.02 -55.30
N GLY A 229 -35.50 -3.27 -56.37
CA GLY A 229 -35.97 -3.64 -57.71
C GLY A 229 -35.48 -5.01 -58.17
N ALA A 230 -34.23 -5.37 -57.87
CA ALA A 230 -33.69 -6.68 -58.21
C ALA A 230 -34.39 -7.81 -57.43
N TRP A 231 -34.63 -7.60 -56.14
CA TRP A 231 -35.30 -8.57 -55.28
C TRP A 231 -36.76 -8.78 -55.66
N LEU A 232 -37.46 -7.69 -55.98
CA LEU A 232 -38.87 -7.72 -56.38
C LEU A 232 -39.04 -8.41 -57.74
N ASP A 233 -38.24 -8.04 -58.74
CA ASP A 233 -38.40 -8.56 -60.10
C ASP A 233 -37.91 -10.01 -60.26
N VAL A 234 -36.82 -10.39 -59.58
CA VAL A 234 -36.21 -11.72 -59.74
C VAL A 234 -36.88 -12.76 -58.86
N TYR A 235 -37.29 -12.37 -57.64
CA TYR A 235 -37.75 -13.30 -56.61
C TYR A 235 -39.12 -12.95 -56.00
N GLY A 236 -39.75 -11.86 -56.42
CA GLY A 236 -41.01 -11.38 -55.85
C GLY A 236 -40.89 -10.94 -54.40
N VAL A 237 -39.68 -10.56 -53.96
CA VAL A 237 -39.41 -10.19 -52.57
C VAL A 237 -39.43 -8.66 -52.47
N ASP A 238 -40.44 -8.12 -51.78
CA ASP A 238 -40.46 -6.70 -51.46
C ASP A 238 -39.63 -6.41 -50.20
N LEU A 239 -38.52 -5.68 -50.38
CA LEU A 239 -37.66 -5.28 -49.27
C LEU A 239 -38.33 -4.27 -48.33
N GLU A 240 -39.29 -3.49 -48.81
CA GLU A 240 -40.04 -2.55 -47.97
C GLU A 240 -40.89 -3.33 -46.96
N GLU A 241 -41.64 -4.34 -47.41
CA GLU A 241 -42.42 -5.21 -46.52
C GLU A 241 -41.53 -6.03 -45.56
N LEU A 242 -40.30 -6.35 -45.98
CA LEU A 242 -39.40 -7.22 -45.22
C LEU A 242 -38.58 -6.51 -44.13
N PHE A 243 -38.21 -5.24 -44.36
CA PHE A 243 -37.26 -4.49 -43.52
C PHE A 243 -37.72 -3.06 -43.15
N GLY A 244 -38.88 -2.60 -43.63
CA GLY A 244 -39.40 -1.24 -43.44
C GLY A 244 -40.75 -1.21 -42.76
#